data_AF-A0A1Z3N3V6-F1
#
_entry.id   AF-A0A1Z3N3V6-F1
#
_cell.length_a   1.000
_cell.length_b   1.000
_cell.length_c   1.000
_cell.angle_alpha   90.00
_cell.angle_beta   90.00
_cell.angle_gamma   90.00
#
_symmetry.space_group_name_H-M   'P 1'
#
loop_
_entity.id
_entity.type
_entity.pdbx_description
1 polymer ?
#
loop_
_entity_poly.entity_id
_entity_poly.type
_entity_poly.pdbx_seq_one_letter_code
_entity_poly.pdbx_strand_id
1 'polypeptide(L)'
;MKKLLVFALLAASPAFAGRIDEIQIMTTEDVEFTLNLWQNRESYQITYQNFTTPSEGHDLAVQTKLVVNTANQGNQEWTCVTQFVKTPRFFEITKTVCH
;
A
#
# COMPACT_ATOMS: atom_id res chain seq x y z
N MET A 1 -46.89 -6.04 -5.20
CA MET A 1 -45.87 -6.01 -4.12
C MET A 1 -44.62 -6.72 -4.60
N LYS A 2 -43.59 -6.00 -5.07
CA LYS A 2 -42.35 -6.61 -5.60
C LYS A 2 -41.20 -5.59 -5.60
N LYS A 3 -40.73 -5.18 -4.42
CA LYS A 3 -39.56 -4.30 -4.25
C LYS A 3 -38.91 -4.56 -2.89
N LEU A 4 -38.16 -5.66 -2.74
CA LEU A 4 -37.48 -5.97 -1.48
C LEU A 4 -36.32 -6.96 -1.67
N LEU A 5 -35.47 -6.76 -2.70
CA LEU A 5 -34.33 -7.67 -2.96
C LEU A 5 -33.04 -6.95 -3.41
N VAL A 6 -32.74 -5.75 -2.88
CA VAL A 6 -31.46 -5.07 -3.19
C VAL A 6 -30.63 -4.72 -1.94
N PHE A 7 -31.20 -4.75 -0.74
CA PHE A 7 -30.49 -4.30 0.47
C PHE A 7 -29.52 -5.31 1.10
N ALA A 8 -29.47 -6.57 0.65
CA ALA A 8 -28.69 -7.61 1.30
C ALA A 8 -27.20 -7.67 0.88
N LEU A 9 -26.80 -7.03 -0.23
CA LEU A 9 -25.41 -7.10 -0.73
C LEU A 9 -24.46 -6.03 -0.15
N LEU A 10 -24.96 -5.04 0.59
CA LEU A 10 -24.15 -3.94 1.11
C LEU A 10 -23.59 -4.18 2.53
N ALA A 11 -24.00 -5.25 3.20
CA ALA A 11 -23.63 -5.49 4.60
C ALA A 11 -22.22 -6.12 4.77
N ALA A 12 -21.66 -6.72 3.72
CA ALA A 12 -20.32 -7.33 3.78
C ALA A 12 -19.19 -6.34 3.40
N SER A 13 -19.52 -5.23 2.73
CA SER A 13 -18.57 -4.25 2.20
C SER A 13 -17.67 -3.53 3.22
N PRO A 14 -18.11 -3.15 4.44
CA PRO A 14 -17.29 -2.30 5.30
C PRO A 14 -16.04 -3.02 5.85
N ALA A 15 -16.12 -4.34 6.07
CA ALA A 15 -14.98 -5.13 6.53
C ALA A 15 -13.91 -5.32 5.45
N PHE A 16 -14.27 -5.21 4.16
CA PHE A 16 -13.30 -5.29 3.06
C PHE A 16 -12.63 -3.95 2.77
N ALA A 17 -13.37 -2.83 2.87
CA ALA A 17 -12.80 -1.49 2.70
C ALA A 17 -11.72 -1.19 3.75
N GLY A 18 -12.02 -1.44 5.04
CA GLY A 18 -11.03 -1.23 6.10
C GLY A 18 -9.77 -2.10 5.98
N ARG A 19 -9.88 -3.27 5.34
CA ARG A 19 -8.71 -4.12 5.03
C ARG A 19 -7.84 -3.56 3.92
N ILE A 20 -8.44 -2.90 2.93
CA ILE A 20 -7.70 -2.25 1.84
C ILE A 20 -6.96 -1.03 2.40
N ASP A 21 -7.63 -0.22 3.23
CA ASP A 21 -7.02 0.94 3.88
C ASP A 21 -5.83 0.52 4.75
N GLU A 22 -5.98 -0.55 5.53
CA GLU A 22 -4.88 -1.11 6.35
C GLU A 22 -3.68 -1.54 5.48
N ILE A 23 -3.91 -2.23 4.35
CA ILE A 23 -2.84 -2.61 3.43
C ILE A 23 -2.11 -1.37 2.87
N GLN A 24 -2.84 -0.31 2.54
CA GLN A 24 -2.25 0.93 2.02
C GLN A 24 -1.44 1.66 3.10
N ILE A 25 -1.92 1.69 4.34
CA ILE A 25 -1.19 2.25 5.48
C ILE A 25 0.09 1.45 5.72
N MET A 26 -0.02 0.12 5.85
CA MET A 26 1.15 -0.75 6.04
C MET A 26 2.17 -0.60 4.90
N THR A 27 1.70 -0.49 3.64
CA THR A 27 2.58 -0.24 2.48
C THR A 27 3.34 1.08 2.65
N THR A 28 2.64 2.13 3.07
CA THR A 28 3.20 3.48 3.22
C THR A 28 4.27 3.50 4.32
N GLU A 29 3.95 2.95 5.49
CA GLU A 29 4.88 2.84 6.62
C GLU A 29 6.15 2.05 6.24
N ASP A 30 6.00 0.94 5.50
CA ASP A 30 7.13 0.10 5.11
C ASP A 30 8.00 0.75 4.01
N VAL A 31 7.40 1.54 3.11
CA VAL A 31 8.15 2.37 2.15
C VAL A 31 8.96 3.45 2.85
N GLU A 32 8.36 4.15 3.82
CA GLU A 32 9.05 5.18 4.60
C GLU A 32 10.21 4.60 5.41
N PHE A 33 10.03 3.41 5.97
CA PHE A 33 11.08 2.67 6.65
C PHE A 33 12.19 2.25 5.67
N THR A 34 11.83 1.66 4.53
CA THR A 34 12.78 1.17 3.51
C THR A 34 13.66 2.29 2.95
N LEU A 35 13.09 3.49 2.75
CA LEU A 35 13.79 4.67 2.26
C LEU A 35 14.41 5.53 3.37
N ASN A 36 14.23 5.14 4.64
CA ASN A 36 14.74 5.85 5.82
C ASN A 36 14.29 7.32 5.93
N LEU A 37 13.07 7.64 5.49
CA LEU A 37 12.58 9.02 5.36
C LEU A 37 12.46 9.72 6.72
N TRP A 38 12.14 8.97 7.77
CA TRP A 38 11.99 9.48 9.14
C TRP A 38 13.31 9.98 9.72
N GLN A 39 14.41 9.26 9.50
CA GLN A 39 15.72 9.64 10.04
C GLN A 39 16.31 10.84 9.30
N ASN A 40 16.16 10.87 7.98
CA ASN A 40 16.69 11.96 7.16
C ASN A 40 15.87 13.26 7.26
N ARG A 41 14.70 13.20 7.90
CA ARG A 41 13.72 14.31 7.97
C ARG A 41 13.40 14.88 6.59
N GLU A 42 13.39 14.01 5.59
CA GLU A 42 13.08 14.37 4.22
C GLU A 42 11.57 14.56 4.08
N SER A 43 11.16 15.59 3.36
CA SER A 43 9.75 15.70 2.98
C SER A 43 9.52 14.84 1.75
N TYR A 44 8.39 14.14 1.69
CA TYR A 44 8.04 13.34 0.53
C TYR A 44 6.56 13.50 0.19
N GLN A 45 6.22 13.16 -1.05
CA GLN A 45 4.86 13.13 -1.54
C GLN A 45 4.63 11.83 -2.32
N ILE A 46 3.66 11.03 -1.90
CA ILE A 46 3.19 9.88 -2.68
C ILE A 46 2.38 10.41 -3.85
N THR A 47 2.80 10.08 -5.08
CA THR A 47 2.15 10.50 -6.33
C THR A 47 1.26 9.40 -6.91
N TYR A 48 1.50 8.15 -6.52
CA TYR A 48 0.73 7.00 -6.94
C TYR A 48 0.81 5.90 -5.90
N GLN A 49 -0.32 5.25 -5.61
CA GLN A 49 -0.34 4.01 -4.83
C GLN A 49 -1.49 3.13 -5.30
N ASN A 50 -1.20 1.93 -5.78
CA ASN A 50 -2.22 0.99 -6.21
C ASN A 50 -1.71 -0.45 -6.19
N PHE A 51 -2.65 -1.41 -6.19
CA PHE A 51 -2.34 -2.81 -6.34
C PHE A 51 -1.68 -3.09 -7.69
N THR A 52 -0.70 -3.99 -7.68
CA THR A 52 0.03 -4.46 -8.86
C THR A 52 0.16 -5.98 -8.83
N THR A 53 0.74 -6.55 -9.89
CA THR A 53 0.96 -7.99 -9.98
C THR A 53 2.00 -8.45 -8.93
N PRO A 54 1.67 -9.43 -8.07
CA PRO A 54 2.62 -9.98 -7.11
C PRO A 54 3.71 -10.80 -7.80
N SER A 55 4.87 -10.87 -7.16
CA SER A 55 5.93 -11.78 -7.57
C SER A 55 5.55 -13.22 -7.24
N GLU A 56 6.19 -14.20 -7.89
CA GLU A 56 5.98 -15.61 -7.59
C GLU A 56 6.14 -15.88 -6.08
N GLY A 57 5.23 -16.67 -5.50
CA GLY A 57 5.20 -16.98 -4.07
C GLY A 57 4.55 -15.91 -3.17
N HIS A 58 3.96 -14.86 -3.74
CA HIS A 58 3.27 -13.79 -3.01
C HIS A 58 1.81 -13.70 -3.42
N ASP A 59 0.95 -13.25 -2.51
CA ASP A 59 -0.50 -13.21 -2.71
C ASP A 59 -1.01 -11.86 -3.22
N LEU A 60 -0.27 -10.79 -2.93
CA LEU A 60 -0.67 -9.42 -3.22
C LEU A 60 0.57 -8.52 -3.31
N ALA A 61 0.52 -7.50 -4.16
CA ALA A 61 1.52 -6.44 -4.18
C ALA A 61 0.90 -5.06 -4.33
N VAL A 62 1.56 -4.05 -3.76
CA VAL A 62 1.20 -2.65 -3.92
C VAL A 62 2.41 -1.92 -4.49
N GLN A 63 2.20 -1.18 -5.57
CA GLN A 63 3.18 -0.26 -6.13
C GLN A 63 2.92 1.14 -5.56
N THR A 64 3.96 1.74 -5.00
CA THR A 64 3.97 3.12 -4.52
C THR A 64 4.99 3.91 -5.33
N LYS A 65 4.58 5.05 -5.89
CA LYS A 65 5.51 6.04 -6.45
C LYS A 65 5.47 7.28 -5.59
N LEU A 66 6.65 7.83 -5.30
CA LEU A 66 6.79 9.00 -4.46
C LEU A 66 7.93 9.89 -4.95
N VAL A 67 7.82 11.17 -4.61
CA VAL A 67 8.87 12.15 -4.78
C VAL A 67 9.41 12.49 -3.40
N VAL A 68 10.70 12.31 -3.19
CA VAL A 68 11.41 12.66 -1.96
C VAL A 68 12.22 13.93 -2.22
N ASN A 69 11.97 14.97 -1.42
CA ASN A 69 12.68 16.23 -1.52
C ASN A 69 13.87 16.21 -0.56
N THR A 70 15.06 16.04 -1.10
CA THR A 70 16.32 16.12 -0.34
C THR A 70 16.89 17.53 -0.46
N ALA A 71 17.14 18.17 0.68
CA ALA A 71 17.54 19.59 0.75
C ALA A 71 18.77 19.95 -0.11
N ASN A 72 19.65 18.98 -0.38
CA ASN A 72 20.92 19.20 -1.09
C ASN A 72 21.03 18.48 -2.45
N GLN A 73 20.09 17.60 -2.78
CA GLN A 73 20.16 16.77 -4.00
C GLN A 73 18.99 17.00 -4.96
N GLY A 74 17.99 17.78 -4.53
CA GLY A 74 16.80 18.07 -5.32
C GLY A 74 15.71 17.03 -5.09
N ASN A 75 14.79 16.92 -6.05
CA ASN A 75 13.68 15.99 -5.96
C ASN A 75 14.11 14.65 -6.56
N GLN A 76 14.00 13.58 -5.78
CA GLN A 76 14.25 12.22 -6.24
C GLN A 76 12.94 11.45 -6.35
N GLU A 77 12.69 10.89 -7.51
CA GLU A 77 11.55 10.00 -7.74
C GLU A 77 11.93 8.57 -7.35
N TRP A 78 11.00 7.89 -6.69
CA TRP A 78 11.13 6.51 -6.28
C TRP A 78 9.92 5.71 -6.75
N THR A 79 10.16 4.48 -7.19
CA THR A 79 9.13 3.47 -7.39
C THR A 79 9.41 2.28 -6.48
N CYS A 80 8.51 2.07 -5.53
CA CYS A 80 8.56 0.96 -4.59
C CYS A 80 7.49 -0.08 -4.90
N VAL A 81 7.81 -1.36 -4.68
CA VAL A 81 6.84 -2.45 -4.71
C VAL A 81 6.91 -3.21 -3.39
N THR A 82 5.81 -3.22 -2.65
CA THR A 82 5.62 -3.96 -1.41
C THR A 82 4.85 -5.24 -1.69
N GLN A 83 5.41 -6.37 -1.28
CA GLN A 83 4.87 -7.72 -1.49
C GLN A 83 4.30 -8.26 -0.19
N PHE A 84 3.15 -8.93 -0.29
CA PHE A 84 2.43 -9.50 0.85
C PHE A 84 2.17 -10.99 0.68
N VAL A 85 2.16 -11.70 1.80
CA VAL A 85 1.62 -13.06 1.89
C VAL A 85 0.36 -13.06 2.76
N LYS A 86 -0.59 -13.90 2.40
CA LYS A 86 -1.83 -14.08 3.13
C LYS A 86 -1.59 -14.99 4.32
N THR A 87 -2.01 -14.54 5.50
CA THR A 87 -2.03 -15.33 6.73
C THR A 87 -3.47 -15.69 7.10
N PRO A 88 -3.68 -16.62 8.06
CA PRO A 88 -5.03 -16.94 8.54
C PRO A 88 -5.80 -15.74 9.11
N ARG A 89 -5.08 -14.68 9.52
CA ARG A 89 -5.67 -13.49 10.12
C ARG A 89 -5.76 -12.32 9.14
N PHE A 90 -4.73 -12.09 8.32
CA PHE A 90 -4.67 -10.94 7.42
C PHE A 90 -3.64 -11.11 6.28
N PHE A 91 -2.93 -10.04 5.91
CA PHE A 91 -1.77 -10.03 5.04
C PHE A 91 -0.56 -9.52 5.83
N GLU A 92 0.61 -10.09 5.56
CA GLU A 92 1.88 -9.67 6.14
C GLU A 92 2.84 -9.24 5.04
N ILE A 93 3.58 -8.16 5.28
CA ILE A 93 4.62 -7.69 4.37
C ILE A 93 5.78 -8.68 4.43
N THR A 94 6.23 -9.10 3.25
CA THR A 94 7.40 -9.96 3.09
C THR A 94 8.62 -9.19 2.63
N LYS A 95 8.41 -8.19 1.76
CA LYS A 95 9.49 -7.43 1.15
C LYS A 95 8.96 -6.13 0.55
N THR A 96 9.73 -5.06 0.71
CA THR A 96 9.63 -3.86 -0.12
C THR A 96 10.94 -3.62 -0.86
N VAL A 97 10.83 -3.29 -2.14
CA VAL A 97 11.98 -2.91 -2.99
C VAL A 97 11.68 -1.58 -3.62
N CYS A 98 12.62 -0.64 -3.49
CA CYS A 98 12.54 0.69 -4.09
C CYS A 98 13.66 0.90 -5.11
N HIS A 99 13.32 1.57 -6.21
CA HIS A 99 14.22 1.94 -7.31
C HIS A 99 14.04 3.40 -7.68
#